data_AF-A0A2N3LB11-F1
#
_entry.id   AF-A0A2N3LB11-F1
#
_cell.length_a   1.000
_cell.length_b   1.000
_cell.length_c   1.000
_cell.angle_alpha   90.00
_cell.angle_beta   90.00
_cell.angle_gamma   90.00
#
_symmetry.space_group_name_H-M   'P 1'
#
loop_
_entity.id
_entity.type
_entity.pdbx_description
1 polymer ?
#
loop_
_entity_poly.entity_id
_entity_poly.type
_entity_poly.pdbx_seq_one_letter_code
_entity_poly.pdbx_strand_id
1 'polypeptide(L)'
;MPNSTGRFRTLMLCVFATLSFGGIAHADGPPFDLPVDCLNGECEIVHYVDHDAGPEIRDYACGTTTYNGHRGTDFAIPDEATMLSGVAVRAIADGTVTALREGVEDIDSGRLDKDSLEGIECGNGILIDHANGWQSQYCHLRRGSVAVKNGDTVSRGQAIAQIGMSGQATFAHLHFNLRKDKQLVDPFSGTVMGASSTSDCTAENAVLWSSTARQQMTYNDVTLYGHGFSMARPNASDLKRGYGKELELPRSAPALYFWAYLIGANNGDVIRLSLQSPNGKGGHRDFTIDLPNDQGPRAKWFFINMDRPGNLWPAGSYHGEVTFTRPGQAPKTIGETDLTIR
;
A
#
# COMPACT_ATOMS: atom_id res chain seq x y z
N MET A 1 88.69 11.44 -40.22
CA MET A 1 87.62 12.46 -40.17
C MET A 1 86.76 12.26 -41.41
N PRO A 2 85.42 12.24 -41.35
CA PRO A 2 84.55 12.97 -40.42
C PRO A 2 83.55 12.10 -39.62
N ASN A 3 82.86 12.82 -38.72
CA ASN A 3 81.87 12.42 -37.71
C ASN A 3 80.52 11.91 -38.27
N SER A 4 79.85 11.05 -37.50
CA SER A 4 78.38 11.04 -37.29
C SER A 4 78.05 10.04 -36.17
N THR A 5 77.86 10.46 -34.91
CA THR A 5 76.60 10.87 -34.22
C THR A 5 75.49 9.81 -34.19
N GLY A 6 75.11 9.34 -32.98
CA GLY A 6 73.96 8.43 -32.84
C GLY A 6 73.58 7.97 -31.42
N ARG A 7 73.17 8.91 -30.56
CA ARG A 7 72.18 8.84 -29.44
C ARG A 7 72.02 7.53 -28.63
N PHE A 8 72.38 7.61 -27.35
CA PHE A 8 71.84 6.78 -26.26
C PHE A 8 70.32 7.01 -26.07
N ARG A 9 69.53 5.93 -26.03
CA ARG A 9 68.15 5.93 -25.52
C ARG A 9 68.14 5.28 -24.13
N THR A 10 67.88 6.08 -23.11
CA THR A 10 67.59 5.61 -21.74
C THR A 10 66.22 4.93 -21.74
N LEU A 11 66.18 3.65 -21.42
CA LEU A 11 64.95 2.88 -21.25
C LEU A 11 64.39 3.19 -19.84
N MET A 12 63.31 3.96 -19.76
CA MET A 12 62.61 4.24 -18.51
C MET A 12 61.67 3.06 -18.21
N LEU A 13 62.05 2.22 -17.25
CA LEU A 13 61.24 1.10 -16.76
C LEU A 13 60.12 1.67 -15.86
N CYS A 14 58.91 1.81 -16.39
CA CYS A 14 57.73 2.09 -15.56
C CYS A 14 57.27 0.80 -14.88
N VAL A 15 57.52 0.71 -13.56
CA VAL A 15 56.92 -0.30 -12.69
C VAL A 15 55.45 0.05 -12.51
N PHE A 16 54.55 -0.73 -13.12
CA PHE A 16 53.12 -0.67 -12.82
C PHE A 16 52.88 -1.36 -11.47
N ALA A 17 52.75 -0.56 -10.41
CA ALA A 17 52.21 -1.04 -9.15
C ALA A 17 50.69 -1.23 -9.32
N THR A 18 50.25 -2.49 -9.45
CA THR A 18 48.83 -2.84 -9.38
C THR A 18 48.37 -2.69 -7.93
N LEU A 19 47.79 -1.53 -7.61
CA LEU A 19 46.99 -1.32 -6.41
C LEU A 19 45.70 -2.11 -6.55
N SER A 20 45.69 -3.32 -5.99
CA SER A 20 44.48 -4.09 -5.77
C SER A 20 43.64 -3.37 -4.71
N PHE A 21 42.68 -2.55 -5.13
CA PHE A 21 41.61 -2.10 -4.25
C PHE A 21 40.74 -3.31 -3.94
N GLY A 22 41.06 -3.99 -2.83
CA GLY A 22 40.11 -4.85 -2.14
C GLY A 22 38.99 -3.97 -1.64
N GLY A 23 37.95 -3.81 -2.45
CA GLY A 23 36.68 -3.26 -1.98
C GLY A 23 36.21 -4.14 -0.84
N ILE A 24 36.06 -3.56 0.34
CA ILE A 24 35.25 -4.15 1.39
C ILE A 24 33.83 -4.17 0.80
N ALA A 25 33.43 -5.31 0.26
CA ALA A 25 32.03 -5.57 0.01
C ALA A 25 31.35 -5.57 1.37
N HIS A 26 30.81 -4.42 1.77
CA HIS A 26 29.74 -4.42 2.75
C HIS A 26 28.61 -5.19 2.09
N ALA A 27 28.43 -6.43 2.55
CA ALA A 27 27.21 -7.16 2.31
C ALA A 27 26.10 -6.42 3.04
N ASP A 28 25.53 -5.40 2.40
CA ASP A 28 24.18 -4.98 2.71
C ASP A 28 23.30 -6.23 2.58
N GLY A 29 22.45 -6.49 3.56
CA GLY A 29 21.50 -7.60 3.52
C GLY A 29 20.68 -7.61 2.23
N PRO A 30 19.99 -8.72 1.91
CA PRO A 30 19.36 -8.89 0.59
C PRO A 30 18.46 -7.69 0.26
N PRO A 31 18.69 -7.00 -0.87
CA PRO A 31 18.10 -5.70 -1.10
C PRO A 31 16.71 -5.89 -1.72
N PHE A 32 15.71 -6.10 -0.87
CA PHE A 32 14.33 -6.21 -1.32
C PHE A 32 13.83 -4.85 -1.79
N ASP A 33 13.22 -4.81 -2.97
CA ASP A 33 12.57 -3.62 -3.52
C ASP A 33 11.05 -3.67 -3.36
N LEU A 34 10.40 -2.56 -3.71
CA LEU A 34 8.94 -2.50 -3.68
C LEU A 34 8.29 -3.63 -4.49
N PRO A 35 7.26 -4.29 -3.93
CA PRO A 35 6.50 -5.30 -4.66
C PRO A 35 5.48 -4.68 -5.63
N VAL A 36 5.37 -3.35 -5.69
CA VAL A 36 4.42 -2.58 -6.50
C VAL A 36 5.05 -1.25 -6.97
N ASP A 37 4.58 -0.66 -8.08
CA ASP A 37 5.08 0.64 -8.60
C ASP A 37 4.30 1.86 -8.14
N CYS A 38 3.11 1.64 -7.60
CA CYS A 38 2.06 2.64 -7.46
C CYS A 38 2.15 3.43 -6.14
N LEU A 39 3.17 3.19 -5.30
CA LEU A 39 3.38 4.05 -4.14
C LEU A 39 3.65 5.49 -4.61
N ASN A 40 3.21 6.47 -3.82
CA ASN A 40 3.10 7.91 -4.17
C ASN A 40 1.78 8.34 -4.85
N GLY A 41 0.64 7.80 -4.40
CA GLY A 41 -0.70 8.33 -4.70
C GLY A 41 -1.61 7.43 -5.54
N GLU A 42 -1.09 6.33 -6.09
CA GLU A 42 -1.89 5.30 -6.79
C GLU A 42 -2.07 4.02 -5.95
N CYS A 43 -1.28 3.86 -4.89
CA CYS A 43 -1.38 2.81 -3.88
C CYS A 43 -0.94 3.32 -2.52
N GLU A 44 -1.50 2.72 -1.48
CA GLU A 44 -1.16 3.00 -0.09
C GLU A 44 -0.95 1.70 0.68
N ILE A 45 -0.08 1.74 1.69
CA ILE A 45 -0.02 0.65 2.67
C ILE A 45 -1.17 0.85 3.65
N VAL A 46 -2.00 -0.17 3.81
CA VAL A 46 -3.22 -0.10 4.65
C VAL A 46 -3.16 -1.01 5.86
N HIS A 47 -2.35 -2.07 5.82
CA HIS A 47 -2.08 -2.95 6.94
C HIS A 47 -0.62 -3.41 6.94
N TYR A 48 0.02 -3.39 8.10
CA TYR A 48 1.35 -3.94 8.36
C TYR A 48 1.26 -5.29 9.08
N VAL A 49 2.38 -5.99 9.25
CA VAL A 49 2.40 -7.27 9.99
C VAL A 49 2.04 -7.00 11.45
N ASP A 50 1.23 -7.88 12.03
CA ASP A 50 0.92 -7.87 13.46
C ASP A 50 2.07 -8.52 14.24
N HIS A 51 2.70 -7.75 15.11
CA HIS A 51 3.84 -8.18 15.92
C HIS A 51 3.42 -8.87 17.22
N ASP A 52 2.17 -8.70 17.62
CA ASP A 52 1.62 -9.28 18.83
C ASP A 52 0.80 -10.54 18.49
N ALA A 53 0.81 -11.52 19.39
CA ALA A 53 0.06 -12.79 19.20
C ALA A 53 -1.26 -12.79 19.98
N GLY A 54 -1.63 -11.65 20.59
CA GLY A 54 -2.82 -11.46 21.42
C GLY A 54 -3.88 -10.53 20.80
N PRO A 55 -4.91 -10.15 21.59
CA PRO A 55 -5.93 -9.19 21.14
C PRO A 55 -5.39 -7.75 21.01
N GLU A 56 -4.24 -7.48 21.61
CA GLU A 56 -3.49 -6.25 21.40
C GLU A 56 -2.90 -6.31 20.00
N ILE A 57 -3.16 -5.32 19.16
CA ILE A 57 -2.62 -5.23 17.80
C ILE A 57 -1.44 -4.27 17.79
N ARG A 58 -0.36 -4.62 17.10
CA ARG A 58 0.81 -3.74 17.02
C ARG A 58 1.59 -3.93 15.73
N ASP A 59 1.80 -2.85 14.99
CA ASP A 59 2.72 -2.84 13.86
C ASP A 59 4.17 -2.50 14.26
N TYR A 60 5.09 -2.56 13.30
CA TYR A 60 6.53 -2.30 13.51
C TYR A 60 6.85 -0.90 14.07
N ALA A 61 5.93 0.05 13.98
CA ALA A 61 6.06 1.42 14.47
C ALA A 61 5.35 1.64 15.81
N CYS A 62 4.93 0.57 16.49
CA CYS A 62 4.05 0.63 17.68
C CYS A 62 2.69 1.28 17.40
N GLY A 63 2.33 1.35 16.12
CA GLY A 63 1.03 1.76 15.68
C GLY A 63 0.02 0.63 15.72
N THR A 64 -1.15 0.97 15.22
CA THR A 64 -2.31 0.08 15.15
C THR A 64 -2.79 -0.03 13.72
N THR A 65 -1.95 0.26 12.72
CA THR A 65 -2.27 0.07 11.29
C THR A 65 -2.05 -1.41 10.91
N THR A 66 -2.65 -2.32 11.68
CA THR A 66 -2.65 -3.78 11.52
C THR A 66 -3.85 -4.37 12.26
N TYR A 67 -4.24 -5.63 12.02
CA TYR A 67 -5.31 -6.30 12.77
C TYR A 67 -4.85 -7.64 13.33
N ASN A 68 -5.57 -8.17 14.32
CA ASN A 68 -5.17 -9.37 15.06
C ASN A 68 -4.84 -10.53 14.11
N GLY A 69 -3.59 -10.98 14.18
CA GLY A 69 -3.07 -12.10 13.42
C GLY A 69 -2.78 -11.78 11.96
N HIS A 70 -2.69 -10.50 11.58
CA HIS A 70 -2.30 -10.13 10.22
C HIS A 70 -0.84 -10.52 9.93
N ARG A 71 -0.64 -11.28 8.86
CA ARG A 71 0.63 -11.97 8.58
C ARG A 71 1.49 -11.30 7.51
N GLY A 72 1.04 -10.19 6.95
CA GLY A 72 1.66 -9.58 5.78
C GLY A 72 1.63 -8.06 5.79
N THR A 73 1.98 -7.49 4.66
CA THR A 73 1.78 -6.07 4.36
C THR A 73 0.82 -5.95 3.19
N ASP A 74 -0.20 -5.12 3.35
CA ASP A 74 -1.23 -4.91 2.34
C ASP A 74 -1.01 -3.60 1.59
N PHE A 75 -0.74 -3.71 0.29
CA PHE A 75 -0.58 -2.60 -0.64
C PHE A 75 -1.87 -2.43 -1.43
N ALA A 76 -2.69 -1.47 -1.04
CA ALA A 76 -4.03 -1.28 -1.57
C ALA A 76 -4.06 -0.26 -2.72
N ILE A 77 -4.87 -0.54 -3.73
CA ILE A 77 -5.23 0.42 -4.78
C ILE A 77 -6.59 1.07 -4.48
N PRO A 78 -6.87 2.28 -5.00
CA PRO A 78 -8.05 3.07 -4.63
C PRO A 78 -9.41 2.43 -4.92
N ASP A 79 -9.50 1.53 -5.91
CA ASP A 79 -10.75 0.88 -6.33
C ASP A 79 -10.56 -0.27 -7.35
N GLU A 80 -11.63 -1.02 -7.60
CA GLU A 80 -11.70 -2.06 -8.64
C GLU A 80 -11.53 -1.49 -10.07
N ALA A 81 -11.88 -0.22 -10.33
CA ALA A 81 -11.67 0.38 -11.66
C ALA A 81 -10.16 0.51 -11.98
N THR A 82 -9.38 0.89 -10.97
CA THR A 82 -7.91 0.90 -11.01
C THR A 82 -7.36 -0.51 -11.18
N MET A 83 -7.94 -1.49 -10.46
CA MET A 83 -7.58 -2.91 -10.59
C MET A 83 -7.74 -3.40 -12.03
N LEU A 84 -8.87 -3.06 -12.67
CA LEU A 84 -9.17 -3.45 -14.05
C LEU A 84 -8.27 -2.76 -15.07
N SER A 85 -7.77 -1.55 -14.76
CA SER A 85 -6.77 -0.83 -15.56
C SER A 85 -5.39 -1.48 -15.48
N GLY A 86 -5.13 -2.23 -14.40
CA GLY A 86 -3.96 -3.09 -14.22
C GLY A 86 -2.82 -2.38 -13.52
N VAL A 87 -2.54 -2.79 -12.28
CA VAL A 87 -1.41 -2.29 -11.48
C VAL A 87 -0.39 -3.41 -11.28
N ALA A 88 0.85 -3.20 -11.71
CA ALA A 88 1.87 -4.24 -11.73
C ALA A 88 2.33 -4.65 -10.32
N VAL A 89 2.47 -5.96 -10.12
CA VAL A 89 3.16 -6.58 -8.98
C VAL A 89 4.54 -7.02 -9.46
N ARG A 90 5.57 -6.74 -8.65
CA ARG A 90 6.98 -6.96 -9.00
C ARG A 90 7.68 -7.90 -8.03
N ALA A 91 8.62 -8.67 -8.57
CA ALA A 91 9.56 -9.44 -7.78
C ALA A 91 10.44 -8.49 -6.95
N ILE A 92 10.49 -8.69 -5.63
CA ILE A 92 11.25 -7.80 -4.73
C ILE A 92 12.77 -7.99 -4.89
N ALA A 93 13.19 -9.15 -5.39
CA ALA A 93 14.58 -9.53 -5.57
C ALA A 93 14.68 -10.62 -6.65
N ASP A 94 15.90 -10.91 -7.11
CA ASP A 94 16.18 -12.06 -7.95
C ASP A 94 15.75 -13.35 -7.25
N GLY A 95 15.21 -14.32 -7.99
CA GLY A 95 14.75 -15.56 -7.38
C GLY A 95 14.22 -16.57 -8.38
N THR A 96 13.71 -17.69 -7.85
CA THR A 96 13.05 -18.74 -8.62
C THR A 96 11.62 -18.89 -8.14
N VAL A 97 10.66 -18.92 -9.07
CA VAL A 97 9.26 -19.23 -8.75
C VAL A 97 9.16 -20.69 -8.34
N THR A 98 8.68 -20.95 -7.13
CA THR A 98 8.61 -22.31 -6.54
C THR A 98 7.20 -22.85 -6.38
N ALA A 99 6.20 -21.97 -6.39
CA ALA A 99 4.79 -22.32 -6.43
C ALA A 99 3.97 -21.16 -6.98
N LEU A 100 2.81 -21.48 -7.55
CA LEU A 100 1.80 -20.50 -7.94
C LEU A 100 0.40 -21.12 -7.84
N ARG A 101 -0.61 -20.26 -7.74
CA ARG A 101 -2.02 -20.60 -7.92
C ARG A 101 -2.66 -19.60 -8.87
N GLU A 102 -3.50 -20.11 -9.76
CA GLU A 102 -4.26 -19.31 -10.72
C GLU A 102 -5.71 -19.81 -10.84
N GLY A 103 -6.57 -18.99 -11.44
CA GLY A 103 -7.94 -19.33 -11.78
C GLY A 103 -9.00 -18.92 -10.75
N VAL A 104 -8.60 -18.40 -9.58
CA VAL A 104 -9.52 -17.88 -8.56
C VAL A 104 -10.12 -16.55 -9.04
N GLU A 105 -11.43 -16.39 -8.93
CA GLU A 105 -12.14 -15.17 -9.33
C GLU A 105 -11.82 -13.99 -8.40
N ASP A 106 -11.78 -12.79 -8.98
CA ASP A 106 -11.70 -11.53 -8.23
C ASP A 106 -13.11 -11.16 -7.72
N ILE A 107 -13.44 -11.59 -6.49
CA ILE A 107 -14.74 -11.37 -5.86
C ILE A 107 -14.52 -10.83 -4.45
N ASP A 108 -15.25 -9.76 -4.07
CA ASP A 108 -15.28 -9.29 -2.68
C ASP A 108 -15.76 -10.44 -1.77
N SER A 109 -14.82 -11.03 -1.02
CA SER A 109 -15.06 -12.16 -0.13
C SER A 109 -16.08 -11.85 0.97
N GLY A 110 -16.36 -10.57 1.27
CA GLY A 110 -17.45 -10.17 2.16
C GLY A 110 -18.85 -10.54 1.63
N ARG A 111 -18.94 -10.97 0.36
CA ARG A 111 -20.15 -11.45 -0.30
C ARG A 111 -20.21 -12.98 -0.43
N LEU A 112 -19.16 -13.68 0.02
CA LEU A 112 -19.04 -15.13 -0.05
C LEU A 112 -19.27 -15.75 1.33
N ASP A 113 -19.62 -17.03 1.33
CA ASP A 113 -19.64 -17.82 2.56
C ASP A 113 -18.20 -18.01 3.06
N LYS A 114 -17.97 -17.83 4.37
CA LYS A 114 -16.60 -17.85 4.95
C LYS A 114 -15.82 -19.13 4.61
N ASP A 115 -16.50 -20.26 4.61
CA ASP A 115 -15.88 -21.57 4.42
C ASP A 115 -15.60 -21.88 2.93
N SER A 116 -16.16 -21.08 2.00
CA SER A 116 -15.97 -21.29 0.56
C SER A 116 -14.54 -21.00 0.07
N LEU A 117 -13.72 -20.38 0.93
CA LEU A 117 -12.34 -19.98 0.62
C LEU A 117 -11.29 -20.81 1.38
N GLU A 118 -11.69 -21.81 2.16
CA GLU A 118 -10.77 -22.66 2.91
C GLU A 118 -9.71 -23.30 1.98
N GLY A 119 -8.43 -23.12 2.31
CA GLY A 119 -7.29 -23.60 1.52
C GLY A 119 -6.92 -22.75 0.30
N ILE A 120 -7.73 -21.74 -0.06
CA ILE A 120 -7.47 -20.80 -1.15
C ILE A 120 -7.51 -19.33 -0.69
N GLU A 121 -7.24 -19.07 0.58
CA GLU A 121 -7.32 -17.75 1.21
C GLU A 121 -6.40 -16.74 0.50
N CYS A 122 -5.19 -17.16 0.11
CA CYS A 122 -4.26 -16.36 -0.68
C CYS A 122 -4.77 -16.03 -2.11
N GLY A 123 -5.83 -16.69 -2.58
CA GLY A 123 -6.35 -16.51 -3.94
C GLY A 123 -5.35 -16.98 -4.99
N ASN A 124 -5.30 -16.25 -6.10
CA ASN A 124 -4.19 -16.36 -7.04
C ASN A 124 -2.93 -15.80 -6.37
N GLY A 125 -1.83 -16.52 -6.49
CA GLY A 125 -0.61 -16.14 -5.79
C GLY A 125 0.65 -16.74 -6.37
N ILE A 126 1.78 -16.16 -5.99
CA ILE A 126 3.13 -16.56 -6.42
C ILE A 126 4.00 -16.70 -5.18
N LEU A 127 4.81 -17.76 -5.12
CA LEU A 127 5.87 -17.95 -4.12
C LEU A 127 7.23 -17.94 -4.82
N ILE A 128 8.14 -17.08 -4.38
CA ILE A 128 9.48 -16.93 -4.96
C ILE A 128 10.53 -17.23 -3.90
N ASP A 129 11.48 -18.09 -4.23
CA ASP A 129 12.67 -18.37 -3.42
C ASP A 129 13.84 -17.48 -3.87
N HIS A 130 14.42 -16.74 -2.92
CA HIS A 130 15.50 -15.77 -3.16
C HIS A 130 16.87 -16.29 -2.69
N ALA A 131 17.00 -17.62 -2.53
CA ALA A 131 18.13 -18.28 -1.89
C ALA A 131 18.35 -17.87 -0.41
N ASN A 132 19.32 -18.53 0.23
CA ASN A 132 19.68 -18.30 1.64
C ASN A 132 18.47 -18.36 2.60
N GLY A 133 17.45 -19.16 2.29
CA GLY A 133 16.25 -19.31 3.11
C GLY A 133 15.24 -18.15 3.04
N TRP A 134 15.44 -17.16 2.16
CA TRP A 134 14.47 -16.08 1.95
C TRP A 134 13.39 -16.47 0.95
N GLN A 135 12.14 -16.21 1.28
CA GLN A 135 10.99 -16.43 0.39
C GLN A 135 10.01 -15.27 0.46
N SER A 136 9.49 -14.86 -0.69
CA SER A 136 8.39 -13.89 -0.79
C SER A 136 7.15 -14.56 -1.34
N GLN A 137 5.99 -14.19 -0.78
CA GLN A 137 4.68 -14.65 -1.23
C GLN A 137 3.82 -13.44 -1.58
N TYR A 138 3.19 -13.52 -2.75
CA TYR A 138 2.29 -12.52 -3.30
C TYR A 138 0.90 -13.13 -3.40
N CYS A 139 -0.08 -12.55 -2.73
CA CYS A 139 -1.46 -13.05 -2.67
C CYS A 139 -2.45 -12.04 -3.27
N HIS A 140 -3.67 -12.52 -3.49
CA HIS A 140 -4.80 -11.76 -4.04
C HIS A 140 -4.54 -11.21 -5.44
N LEU A 141 -3.70 -11.89 -6.22
CA LEU A 141 -3.36 -11.46 -7.57
C LEU A 141 -4.59 -11.51 -8.49
N ARG A 142 -4.63 -10.63 -9.49
CA ARG A 142 -5.75 -10.56 -10.43
C ARG A 142 -5.82 -11.83 -11.26
N ARG A 143 -7.02 -12.36 -11.46
CA ARG A 143 -7.23 -13.57 -12.27
C ARG A 143 -6.67 -13.39 -13.68
N GLY A 144 -5.84 -14.34 -14.10
CA GLY A 144 -5.23 -14.36 -15.43
C GLY A 144 -4.13 -13.32 -15.64
N SER A 145 -3.63 -12.67 -14.58
CA SER A 145 -2.56 -11.67 -14.68
C SER A 145 -1.15 -12.23 -14.43
N VAL A 146 -1.03 -13.45 -13.90
CA VAL A 146 0.25 -14.07 -13.57
C VAL A 146 1.07 -14.27 -14.86
N ALA A 147 2.27 -13.68 -14.87
CA ALA A 147 3.14 -13.59 -16.05
C ALA A 147 4.35 -14.52 -15.99
N VAL A 148 4.40 -15.41 -15.00
CA VAL A 148 5.51 -16.34 -14.73
C VAL A 148 4.98 -17.75 -14.50
N LYS A 149 5.86 -18.75 -14.59
CA LYS A 149 5.56 -20.17 -14.37
C LYS A 149 6.43 -20.75 -13.27
N ASN A 150 5.99 -21.89 -12.74
CA ASN A 150 6.78 -22.64 -11.78
C ASN A 150 8.14 -23.03 -12.39
N GLY A 151 9.23 -22.74 -11.67
CA GLY A 151 10.61 -22.95 -12.12
C GLY A 151 11.23 -21.77 -12.88
N ASP A 152 10.47 -20.72 -13.22
CA ASP A 152 11.04 -19.55 -13.87
C ASP A 152 11.97 -18.79 -12.91
N THR A 153 13.10 -18.33 -13.43
CA THR A 153 13.94 -17.34 -12.74
C THR A 153 13.40 -15.94 -13.01
N VAL A 154 13.28 -15.14 -11.95
CA VAL A 154 12.88 -13.74 -12.04
C VAL A 154 14.02 -12.83 -11.61
N SER A 155 14.06 -11.62 -12.17
CA SER A 155 14.94 -10.56 -11.71
C SER A 155 14.21 -9.60 -10.76
N ARG A 156 14.94 -8.96 -9.85
CA ARG A 156 14.44 -7.85 -9.04
C ARG A 156 13.75 -6.80 -9.92
N GLY A 157 12.55 -6.38 -9.53
CA GLY A 157 11.74 -5.42 -10.25
C GLY A 157 11.02 -5.99 -11.48
N GLN A 158 11.20 -7.26 -11.83
CA GLN A 158 10.44 -7.88 -12.92
C GLN A 158 8.96 -7.90 -12.57
N ALA A 159 8.11 -7.46 -13.51
CA ALA A 159 6.66 -7.60 -13.37
C ALA A 159 6.29 -9.09 -13.46
N ILE A 160 5.57 -9.58 -12.44
CA ILE A 160 5.23 -11.00 -12.29
C ILE A 160 3.71 -11.25 -12.28
N ALA A 161 2.91 -10.22 -11.97
CA ALA A 161 1.45 -10.28 -11.97
C ALA A 161 0.85 -8.86 -11.93
N GLN A 162 -0.47 -8.77 -11.70
CA GLN A 162 -1.16 -7.54 -11.35
C GLN A 162 -1.91 -7.67 -10.02
N ILE A 163 -2.08 -6.53 -9.32
CA ILE A 163 -2.91 -6.43 -8.12
C ILE A 163 -4.35 -6.84 -8.45
N GLY A 164 -4.95 -7.66 -7.60
CA GLY A 164 -6.32 -8.16 -7.76
C GLY A 164 -7.13 -8.13 -6.47
N MET A 165 -8.16 -8.97 -6.43
CA MET A 165 -9.05 -9.16 -5.28
C MET A 165 -9.48 -10.64 -5.15
N SER A 166 -8.63 -11.57 -5.59
CA SER A 166 -8.94 -12.99 -5.51
C SER A 166 -8.70 -13.59 -4.11
N GLY A 167 -9.44 -14.64 -3.75
CA GLY A 167 -9.31 -15.29 -2.44
C GLY A 167 -9.98 -14.48 -1.32
N GLN A 168 -9.38 -14.49 -0.11
CA GLN A 168 -9.93 -13.85 1.07
C GLN A 168 -9.59 -12.34 1.14
N ALA A 169 -9.96 -11.62 0.09
CA ALA A 169 -9.82 -10.17 0.00
C ALA A 169 -11.20 -9.49 -0.02
N THR A 170 -11.35 -8.35 0.66
CA THR A 170 -12.60 -7.57 0.64
C THR A 170 -12.48 -6.25 -0.12
N PHE A 171 -11.29 -5.95 -0.65
CA PHE A 171 -10.97 -4.80 -1.50
C PHE A 171 -9.73 -5.15 -2.32
N ALA A 172 -9.46 -4.41 -3.39
CA ALA A 172 -8.34 -4.71 -4.28
C ALA A 172 -7.00 -4.28 -3.65
N HIS A 173 -6.11 -5.23 -3.45
CA HIS A 173 -4.79 -5.02 -2.84
C HIS A 173 -3.85 -6.20 -3.11
N LEU A 174 -2.55 -5.98 -2.95
CA LEU A 174 -1.56 -7.04 -2.82
C LEU A 174 -1.36 -7.33 -1.34
N HIS A 175 -1.58 -8.57 -0.92
CA HIS A 175 -1.09 -9.06 0.38
C HIS A 175 0.28 -9.70 0.19
N PHE A 176 1.30 -9.14 0.85
CA PHE A 176 2.69 -9.53 0.70
C PHE A 176 3.24 -10.12 2.00
N ASN A 177 3.80 -11.34 1.92
CA ASN A 177 4.48 -11.98 3.04
C ASN A 177 5.96 -12.19 2.73
N LEU A 178 6.80 -11.98 3.74
CA LEU A 178 8.23 -12.30 3.68
C LEU A 178 8.56 -13.38 4.70
N ARG A 179 9.38 -14.35 4.30
CA ARG A 179 9.86 -15.42 5.19
C ARG A 179 11.37 -15.54 5.16
N LYS A 180 11.93 -15.86 6.33
CA LYS A 180 13.31 -16.29 6.52
C LYS A 180 13.32 -17.65 7.20
N ASP A 181 13.93 -18.64 6.55
CA ASP A 181 14.04 -20.00 7.07
C ASP A 181 12.68 -20.58 7.51
N LYS A 182 11.66 -20.34 6.66
CA LYS A 182 10.23 -20.68 6.83
C LYS A 182 9.47 -19.88 7.89
N GLN A 183 10.15 -19.06 8.69
CA GLN A 183 9.52 -18.17 9.66
C GLN A 183 9.06 -16.89 8.97
N LEU A 184 7.86 -16.42 9.31
CA LEU A 184 7.35 -15.15 8.81
C LEU A 184 8.12 -14.00 9.47
N VAL A 185 8.55 -13.06 8.65
CA VAL A 185 9.34 -11.89 9.06
C VAL A 185 8.63 -10.63 8.60
N ASP A 186 8.55 -9.63 9.47
CA ASP A 186 8.12 -8.30 9.10
C ASP A 186 9.18 -7.66 8.17
N PRO A 187 8.82 -7.22 6.95
CA PRO A 187 9.78 -6.67 6.01
C PRO A 187 10.30 -5.27 6.38
N PHE A 188 9.62 -4.56 7.27
CA PHE A 188 10.05 -3.28 7.82
C PHE A 188 11.03 -3.49 8.97
N SER A 189 10.68 -4.27 10.01
CA SER A 189 11.57 -4.41 11.17
C SER A 189 12.62 -5.52 11.04
N GLY A 190 12.40 -6.50 10.17
CA GLY A 190 13.19 -7.73 10.12
C GLY A 190 12.90 -8.70 11.28
N THR A 191 11.91 -8.40 12.12
CA THR A 191 11.52 -9.22 13.28
C THR A 191 10.69 -10.41 12.83
N VAL A 192 10.92 -11.57 13.43
CA VAL A 192 10.05 -12.73 13.28
C VAL A 192 8.71 -12.45 13.94
N MET A 193 7.59 -12.75 13.27
CA MET A 193 6.25 -12.59 13.84
C MET A 193 6.13 -13.32 15.19
N GLY A 194 5.62 -12.61 16.21
CA GLY A 194 5.48 -13.14 17.57
C GLY A 194 6.77 -13.16 18.41
N ALA A 195 7.90 -12.67 17.87
CA ALA A 195 9.15 -12.52 18.61
C ALA A 195 9.44 -11.07 19.06
N SER A 196 8.56 -10.12 18.74
CA SER A 196 8.74 -8.69 19.02
C SER A 196 8.38 -8.35 20.46
N SER A 197 9.16 -7.51 21.13
CA SER A 197 8.82 -6.91 22.42
C SER A 197 8.30 -5.47 22.25
N THR A 198 7.59 -4.96 23.26
CA THR A 198 7.08 -3.57 23.26
C THR A 198 8.16 -2.49 23.14
N SER A 199 9.44 -2.84 23.37
CA SER A 199 10.57 -1.93 23.24
C SER A 199 11.22 -1.91 21.84
N ASP A 200 10.78 -2.77 20.92
CA ASP A 200 11.45 -2.99 19.63
C ASP A 200 10.83 -2.20 18.46
N CYS A 201 9.79 -1.39 18.73
CA CYS A 201 9.14 -0.60 17.69
C CYS A 201 9.97 0.60 17.27
N THR A 202 10.20 0.72 15.96
CA THR A 202 10.86 1.90 15.40
C THR A 202 10.31 2.20 14.01
N ALA A 203 9.62 3.33 13.84
CA ALA A 203 9.14 3.78 12.54
C ALA A 203 10.28 4.11 11.56
N GLU A 204 11.49 4.36 12.08
CA GLU A 204 12.66 4.77 11.29
C GLU A 204 13.35 3.60 10.57
N ASN A 205 13.02 2.36 10.91
CA ASN A 205 13.74 1.19 10.43
C ASN A 205 12.84 0.32 9.54
N ALA A 206 13.07 0.44 8.23
CA ALA A 206 12.58 -0.42 7.17
C ALA A 206 13.73 -1.30 6.64
N VAL A 207 14.39 -2.03 7.55
CA VAL A 207 15.78 -2.51 7.42
C VAL A 207 16.03 -3.47 6.27
N LEU A 208 14.99 -4.14 5.77
CA LEU A 208 15.11 -5.09 4.65
C LEU A 208 14.79 -4.46 3.29
N TRP A 209 14.23 -3.25 3.27
CA TRP A 209 13.88 -2.54 2.05
C TRP A 209 15.05 -1.71 1.51
N SER A 210 15.18 -1.68 0.18
CA SER A 210 16.14 -0.84 -0.54
C SER A 210 15.97 0.63 -0.16
N SER A 211 17.04 1.44 -0.27
CA SER A 211 16.94 2.88 0.00
C SER A 211 15.91 3.58 -0.89
N THR A 212 15.78 3.15 -2.16
CA THR A 212 14.77 3.64 -3.10
C THR A 212 13.35 3.25 -2.70
N ALA A 213 13.15 2.04 -2.20
CA ALA A 213 11.86 1.59 -1.67
C ALA A 213 11.48 2.41 -0.43
N ARG A 214 12.42 2.57 0.51
CA ARG A 214 12.20 3.34 1.75
C ARG A 214 11.80 4.79 1.51
N GLN A 215 12.36 5.43 0.48
CA GLN A 215 11.99 6.81 0.13
C GLN A 215 10.54 6.97 -0.33
N GLN A 216 9.91 5.89 -0.78
CA GLN A 216 8.51 5.87 -1.24
C GLN A 216 7.55 5.35 -0.15
N MET A 217 8.09 4.80 0.93
CA MET A 217 7.32 4.25 2.04
C MET A 217 7.31 5.25 3.19
N THR A 218 6.21 6.00 3.31
CA THR A 218 5.94 6.79 4.51
C THR A 218 5.04 5.97 5.44
N TYR A 219 5.40 5.91 6.72
CA TYR A 219 4.53 5.28 7.71
C TYR A 219 3.25 6.12 7.90
N ASN A 220 2.10 5.50 7.72
CA ASN A 220 0.79 6.12 7.90
C ASN A 220 0.05 5.46 9.07
N ASP A 221 -0.27 6.26 10.09
CA ASP A 221 -1.06 5.84 11.25
C ASP A 221 -2.58 5.81 10.98
N VAL A 222 -2.98 6.34 9.83
CA VAL A 222 -4.30 6.25 9.20
C VAL A 222 -4.12 6.44 7.70
N THR A 223 -4.85 5.66 6.90
CA THR A 223 -4.84 5.74 5.43
C THR A 223 -6.21 6.19 4.94
N LEU A 224 -6.25 7.30 4.19
CA LEU A 224 -7.45 7.71 3.45
C LEU A 224 -7.54 6.89 2.17
N TYR A 225 -8.30 5.80 2.22
CA TYR A 225 -8.50 4.90 1.08
C TYR A 225 -9.20 5.60 -0.09
N GLY A 226 -10.10 6.54 0.21
CA GLY A 226 -10.66 7.44 -0.79
C GLY A 226 -11.66 8.42 -0.22
N HIS A 227 -11.97 9.44 -0.99
CA HIS A 227 -12.99 10.45 -0.68
C HIS A 227 -13.50 11.03 -2.00
N GLY A 228 -14.64 11.70 -1.95
CA GLY A 228 -15.19 12.31 -3.14
C GLY A 228 -16.63 12.77 -3.00
N PHE A 229 -17.16 13.20 -4.12
CA PHE A 229 -18.54 13.66 -4.25
C PHE A 229 -19.40 12.66 -4.98
N SER A 230 -20.64 12.50 -4.54
CA SER A 230 -21.62 11.69 -5.27
C SER A 230 -22.99 12.35 -5.33
N MET A 231 -23.69 12.15 -6.45
CA MET A 231 -25.09 12.52 -6.60
C MET A 231 -26.07 11.48 -6.04
N ALA A 232 -25.58 10.30 -5.67
CA ALA A 232 -26.34 9.24 -5.02
C ALA A 232 -25.83 9.01 -3.59
N ARG A 233 -26.67 8.43 -2.74
CA ARG A 233 -26.25 8.11 -1.37
C ARG A 233 -25.10 7.09 -1.42
N PRO A 234 -23.92 7.40 -0.86
CA PRO A 234 -22.78 6.49 -0.90
C PRO A 234 -23.05 5.18 -0.17
N ASN A 235 -22.47 4.08 -0.68
CA ASN A 235 -22.40 2.80 0.00
C ASN A 235 -21.06 2.11 -0.30
N ALA A 236 -20.56 1.32 0.65
CA ALA A 236 -19.22 0.75 0.55
C ALA A 236 -18.96 -0.07 -0.72
N SER A 237 -19.94 -0.83 -1.22
CA SER A 237 -19.74 -1.66 -2.43
C SER A 237 -19.50 -0.80 -3.66
N ASP A 238 -20.22 0.31 -3.81
CA ASP A 238 -20.05 1.20 -4.95
C ASP A 238 -18.75 2.00 -4.85
N LEU A 239 -18.38 2.43 -3.64
CA LEU A 239 -17.12 3.13 -3.40
C LEU A 239 -15.90 2.27 -3.74
N LYS A 240 -15.89 1.00 -3.33
CA LYS A 240 -14.84 0.03 -3.67
C LYS A 240 -14.72 -0.22 -5.17
N ARG A 241 -15.83 -0.09 -5.91
CA ARG A 241 -15.85 -0.22 -7.38
C ARG A 241 -15.35 1.02 -8.11
N GLY A 242 -15.16 2.14 -7.42
CA GLY A 242 -14.72 3.40 -8.00
C GLY A 242 -15.83 4.41 -8.31
N TYR A 243 -17.08 4.15 -7.88
CA TYR A 243 -18.15 5.13 -7.96
C TYR A 243 -18.05 6.17 -6.82
N GLY A 244 -18.70 7.33 -6.97
CA GLY A 244 -18.68 8.39 -5.96
C GLY A 244 -17.48 9.33 -6.06
N LYS A 245 -16.76 9.35 -7.19
CA LYS A 245 -15.58 10.20 -7.40
C LYS A 245 -15.86 11.30 -8.43
N GLU A 246 -17.11 11.78 -8.49
CA GLU A 246 -17.52 12.79 -9.45
C GLU A 246 -16.75 14.11 -9.24
N LEU A 247 -16.06 14.56 -10.28
CA LEU A 247 -15.41 15.89 -10.34
C LEU A 247 -16.32 16.95 -10.96
N GLU A 248 -17.38 16.52 -11.64
CA GLU A 248 -18.41 17.40 -12.19
C GLU A 248 -19.80 16.81 -12.02
N LEU A 249 -20.77 17.66 -11.68
CA LEU A 249 -22.19 17.29 -11.57
C LEU A 249 -23.08 18.34 -12.26
N PRO A 250 -24.23 17.92 -12.84
CA PRO A 250 -25.19 18.87 -13.38
C PRO A 250 -25.89 19.63 -12.24
N ARG A 251 -26.30 20.88 -12.51
CA ARG A 251 -27.11 21.66 -11.55
C ARG A 251 -28.42 20.98 -11.12
N SER A 252 -28.91 20.04 -11.93
CA SER A 252 -30.10 19.24 -11.66
C SER A 252 -29.86 18.02 -10.77
N ALA A 253 -28.62 17.76 -10.33
CA ALA A 253 -28.26 16.62 -9.49
C ALA A 253 -29.24 16.48 -8.31
N PRO A 254 -29.80 15.28 -8.06
CA PRO A 254 -30.88 15.09 -7.10
C PRO A 254 -30.42 15.30 -5.66
N ALA A 255 -29.15 15.04 -5.37
CA ALA A 255 -28.51 15.24 -4.09
C ALA A 255 -27.02 15.57 -4.28
N LEU A 256 -26.38 16.01 -3.20
CA LEU A 256 -24.93 16.20 -3.13
C LEU A 256 -24.43 15.59 -1.82
N TYR A 257 -23.64 14.53 -1.95
CA TYR A 257 -22.97 13.87 -0.85
C TYR A 257 -21.47 14.11 -0.95
N PHE A 258 -20.82 14.29 0.20
CA PHE A 258 -19.37 14.22 0.34
C PHE A 258 -19.04 13.09 1.29
N TRP A 259 -18.13 12.20 0.90
CA TRP A 259 -17.80 10.99 1.66
C TRP A 259 -16.30 10.80 1.79
N ALA A 260 -15.93 10.01 2.79
CA ALA A 260 -14.58 9.52 2.99
C ALA A 260 -14.61 8.06 3.42
N TYR A 261 -13.60 7.31 3.02
CA TYR A 261 -13.37 5.91 3.34
C TYR A 261 -11.93 5.78 3.84
N LEU A 262 -11.76 5.36 5.09
CA LEU A 262 -10.49 5.31 5.78
C LEU A 262 -10.21 3.91 6.32
N ILE A 263 -8.93 3.57 6.42
CA ILE A 263 -8.41 2.39 7.10
C ILE A 263 -7.42 2.91 8.16
N GLY A 264 -7.32 2.28 9.35
CA GLY A 264 -6.44 2.79 10.42
C GLY A 264 -7.13 3.53 11.57
N ALA A 265 -8.43 3.84 11.45
CA ALA A 265 -9.14 4.60 12.48
C ALA A 265 -9.61 3.69 13.64
N ASN A 266 -9.35 4.11 14.88
CA ASN A 266 -9.61 3.40 16.12
C ASN A 266 -10.58 4.15 17.03
N ASN A 267 -11.07 3.49 18.09
CA ASN A 267 -11.90 4.12 19.11
C ASN A 267 -11.25 5.40 19.68
N GLY A 268 -12.04 6.46 19.78
CA GLY A 268 -11.59 7.79 20.21
C GLY A 268 -11.10 8.68 19.07
N ASP A 269 -10.75 8.12 17.90
CA ASP A 269 -10.44 8.94 16.73
C ASP A 269 -11.69 9.71 16.25
N VAL A 270 -11.47 10.89 15.69
CA VAL A 270 -12.51 11.75 15.13
C VAL A 270 -12.22 12.00 13.65
N ILE A 271 -13.20 11.68 12.82
CA ILE A 271 -13.20 12.01 11.39
C ILE A 271 -14.15 13.19 11.21
N ARG A 272 -13.64 14.32 10.72
CA ARG A 272 -14.43 15.48 10.34
C ARG A 272 -14.55 15.52 8.83
N LEU A 273 -15.79 15.54 8.34
CA LEU A 273 -16.09 15.87 6.95
C LEU A 273 -16.62 17.29 6.89
N SER A 274 -16.00 18.13 6.05
CA SER A 274 -16.42 19.51 5.80
C SER A 274 -16.80 19.66 4.33
N LEU A 275 -17.89 20.38 4.07
CA LEU A 275 -18.34 20.70 2.73
C LEU A 275 -18.71 22.18 2.63
N GLN A 276 -18.07 22.87 1.70
CA GLN A 276 -18.28 24.28 1.39
C GLN A 276 -18.81 24.44 -0.03
N SER A 277 -19.79 25.32 -0.20
CA SER A 277 -20.37 25.68 -1.50
C SER A 277 -19.74 26.98 -2.04
N PRO A 278 -19.95 27.32 -3.32
CA PRO A 278 -19.27 28.47 -3.96
C PRO A 278 -19.52 29.83 -3.30
N ASN A 279 -20.59 29.97 -2.52
CA ASN A 279 -20.95 31.20 -1.83
C ASN A 279 -20.49 31.23 -0.36
N GLY A 280 -19.63 30.29 0.04
CA GLY A 280 -19.11 30.17 1.42
C GLY A 280 -20.11 29.57 2.41
N LYS A 281 -21.34 29.21 2.00
CA LYS A 281 -22.24 28.41 2.83
C LYS A 281 -21.78 26.97 2.86
N GLY A 282 -21.86 26.34 4.01
CA GLY A 282 -21.37 24.97 4.19
C GLY A 282 -21.66 24.46 5.59
N GLY A 283 -21.14 23.27 5.87
CA GLY A 283 -21.22 22.66 7.18
C GLY A 283 -20.17 21.58 7.31
N HIS A 284 -19.98 21.11 8.53
CA HIS A 284 -19.15 19.96 8.81
C HIS A 284 -19.88 19.01 9.75
N ARG A 285 -19.42 17.77 9.80
CA ARG A 285 -19.85 16.79 10.80
C ARG A 285 -18.66 16.02 11.29
N ASP A 286 -18.65 15.82 12.61
CA ASP A 286 -17.66 14.99 13.30
C ASP A 286 -18.24 13.61 13.55
N PHE A 287 -17.43 12.60 13.25
CA PHE A 287 -17.71 11.19 13.47
C PHE A 287 -16.67 10.67 14.45
N THR A 288 -17.06 10.53 15.72
CA THR A 288 -16.24 9.86 16.74
C THR A 288 -16.40 8.36 16.60
N ILE A 289 -15.28 7.65 16.54
CA ILE A 289 -15.30 6.18 16.55
C ILE A 289 -15.53 5.71 18.00
N ASP A 290 -16.63 5.01 18.21
CA ASP A 290 -16.97 4.39 19.50
C ASP A 290 -17.68 3.05 19.23
N LEU A 291 -16.87 2.04 18.88
CA LEU A 291 -17.34 0.70 18.55
C LEU A 291 -16.95 -0.28 19.66
N PRO A 292 -17.95 -0.88 20.35
CA PRO A 292 -17.68 -1.97 21.28
C PRO A 292 -17.00 -3.13 20.57
N ASN A 293 -15.89 -3.63 21.14
CA ASN A 293 -15.10 -4.75 20.60
C ASN A 293 -14.53 -4.51 19.20
N ASP A 294 -14.16 -3.28 18.84
CA ASP A 294 -13.45 -3.01 17.58
C ASP A 294 -12.19 -3.86 17.50
N GLN A 295 -12.16 -4.81 16.56
CA GLN A 295 -11.07 -5.79 16.39
C GLN A 295 -9.91 -5.19 15.57
N GLY A 296 -9.70 -3.88 15.68
CA GLY A 296 -8.63 -3.14 15.01
C GLY A 296 -9.07 -2.16 13.90
N PRO A 297 -8.10 -1.63 13.12
CA PRO A 297 -8.22 -0.58 12.11
C PRO A 297 -8.94 -1.07 10.84
N ARG A 298 -10.17 -1.55 10.98
CA ARG A 298 -10.97 -1.95 9.83
C ARG A 298 -11.35 -0.73 9.01
N ALA A 299 -11.65 -0.99 7.75
CA ALA A 299 -12.12 0.01 6.82
C ALA A 299 -13.46 0.60 7.32
N LYS A 300 -13.52 1.93 7.49
CA LYS A 300 -14.68 2.69 7.98
C LYS A 300 -14.98 3.82 6.99
N TRP A 301 -16.25 4.03 6.67
CA TRP A 301 -16.67 5.06 5.72
C TRP A 301 -17.75 5.97 6.30
N PHE A 302 -17.71 7.23 5.89
CA PHE A 302 -18.52 8.31 6.42
C PHE A 302 -19.03 9.15 5.27
N PHE A 303 -20.18 9.78 5.45
CA PHE A 303 -20.67 10.76 4.50
C PHE A 303 -21.49 11.84 5.19
N ILE A 304 -21.45 13.02 4.60
CA ILE A 304 -22.37 14.13 4.86
C ILE A 304 -23.13 14.44 3.58
N ASN A 305 -24.25 15.13 3.72
CA ASN A 305 -25.01 15.65 2.60
C ASN A 305 -25.28 17.13 2.80
N MET A 306 -25.51 17.83 1.69
CA MET A 306 -26.02 19.20 1.70
C MET A 306 -27.47 19.19 1.24
N ASP A 307 -28.30 20.02 1.85
CA ASP A 307 -29.64 20.28 1.33
C ASP A 307 -29.55 21.21 0.11
N ARG A 308 -30.20 20.82 -0.99
CA ARG A 308 -30.19 21.62 -2.21
C ARG A 308 -30.96 22.93 -1.97
N PRO A 309 -30.35 24.11 -2.20
CA PRO A 309 -31.06 25.37 -2.03
C PRO A 309 -31.98 25.60 -3.24
N GLY A 310 -33.25 25.21 -3.11
CA GLY A 310 -34.25 25.33 -4.17
C GLY A 310 -34.16 24.22 -5.22
N ASN A 311 -34.53 24.54 -6.46
CA ASN A 311 -34.70 23.55 -7.54
C ASN A 311 -33.40 23.15 -8.24
N LEU A 312 -32.37 24.00 -8.19
CA LEU A 312 -31.08 23.79 -8.85
C LEU A 312 -29.94 24.11 -7.89
N TRP A 313 -28.85 23.35 -7.97
CA TRP A 313 -27.62 23.68 -7.28
C TRP A 313 -27.02 25.01 -7.80
N PRO A 314 -26.46 25.86 -6.92
CA PRO A 314 -25.59 26.95 -7.31
C PRO A 314 -24.45 26.42 -8.19
N ALA A 315 -24.21 27.09 -9.32
CA ALA A 315 -23.07 26.74 -10.15
C ALA A 315 -21.77 27.22 -9.49
N GLY A 316 -20.68 26.49 -9.70
CA GLY A 316 -19.34 26.84 -9.20
C GLY A 316 -18.62 25.69 -8.52
N SER A 317 -17.52 26.03 -7.84
CA SER A 317 -16.69 25.06 -7.11
C SER A 317 -17.23 24.78 -5.71
N TYR A 318 -17.40 23.51 -5.41
CA TYR A 318 -17.68 22.98 -4.08
C TYR A 318 -16.42 22.32 -3.55
N HIS A 319 -16.08 22.61 -2.31
CA HIS A 319 -14.86 22.10 -1.68
C HIS A 319 -15.21 21.13 -0.54
N GLY A 320 -14.67 19.92 -0.61
CA GLY A 320 -14.78 18.90 0.41
C GLY A 320 -13.44 18.65 1.09
N GLU A 321 -13.42 18.63 2.43
CA GLU A 321 -12.22 18.39 3.23
C GLU A 321 -12.48 17.28 4.25
N VAL A 322 -11.51 16.36 4.37
CA VAL A 322 -11.44 15.29 5.36
C VAL A 322 -10.34 15.61 6.35
N THR A 323 -10.71 15.84 7.60
CA THR A 323 -9.78 16.02 8.72
C THR A 323 -9.84 14.81 9.65
N PHE A 324 -8.69 14.32 10.08
CA PHE A 324 -8.54 13.25 11.05
C PHE A 324 -7.88 13.77 12.33
N THR A 325 -8.39 13.35 13.49
CA THR A 325 -7.83 13.67 14.80
C THR A 325 -7.73 12.41 15.64
N ARG A 326 -6.53 12.11 16.14
CA ARG A 326 -6.28 11.06 17.13
C ARG A 326 -6.14 11.69 18.52
N PRO A 327 -6.68 11.08 19.60
CA PRO A 327 -6.52 11.61 20.94
C PRO A 327 -5.06 11.93 21.30
N GLY A 328 -4.81 13.16 21.78
CA GLY A 328 -3.47 13.64 22.12
C GLY A 328 -2.64 14.18 20.95
N GLN A 329 -3.17 14.14 19.72
CA GLN A 329 -2.52 14.72 18.53
C GLN A 329 -3.33 15.91 17.99
N ALA A 330 -2.65 16.80 17.25
CA ALA A 330 -3.33 17.88 16.54
C ALA A 330 -4.15 17.32 15.36
N PRO A 331 -5.31 17.94 15.01
CA PRO A 331 -6.04 17.59 13.80
C PRO A 331 -5.16 17.76 12.55
N LYS A 332 -5.31 16.85 11.60
CA LYS A 332 -4.63 16.91 10.29
C LYS A 332 -5.61 16.73 9.14
N THR A 333 -5.49 17.57 8.11
CA THR A 333 -6.16 17.35 6.83
C THR A 333 -5.50 16.17 6.14
N ILE A 334 -6.31 15.17 5.77
CA ILE A 334 -5.84 13.93 5.13
C ILE A 334 -6.40 13.76 3.72
N GLY A 335 -7.36 14.59 3.31
CA GLY A 335 -7.85 14.61 1.93
C GLY A 335 -8.71 15.83 1.64
N GLU A 336 -8.56 16.32 0.41
CA GLU A 336 -9.36 17.42 -0.13
C GLU A 336 -9.80 17.08 -1.54
N THR A 337 -10.97 17.56 -1.96
CA THR A 337 -11.44 17.42 -3.34
C THR A 337 -12.35 18.58 -3.67
N ASP A 338 -12.22 19.08 -4.91
CA ASP A 338 -13.13 20.05 -5.48
C ASP A 338 -14.08 19.37 -6.47
N LEU A 339 -15.34 19.80 -6.46
CA LEU A 339 -16.38 19.43 -7.41
C LEU A 339 -16.88 20.68 -8.13
N THR A 340 -16.97 20.61 -9.46
CA THR A 340 -17.62 21.67 -10.24
C THR A 340 -19.08 21.32 -10.54
N ILE A 341 -20.01 22.17 -10.13
CA ILE A 341 -21.40 22.08 -10.56
C ILE A 341 -21.67 23.06 -11.69
N ARG A 342 -22.15 22.57 -12.84
CA ARG A 342 -22.46 23.39 -14.03
C ARG A 342 -23.75 23.03 -14.74
#